data_AF-A0A956HE60-F1
#
_entry.id   AF-A0A956HE60-F1
#
_cell.length_a   1.000
_cell.length_b   1.000
_cell.length_c   1.000
_cell.angle_alpha   90.00
_cell.angle_beta   90.00
_cell.angle_gamma   90.00
#
_symmetry.space_group_name_H-M   'P 1'
#
loop_
_entity.id
_entity.type
_entity.pdbx_description
1 polymer ?
#
loop_
_entity_poly.entity_id
_entity_poly.type
_entity_poly.pdbx_seq_one_letter_code
_entity_poly.pdbx_strand_id
1 'polypeptide(L)'
;MNARGSSIATLAGVVVFAGIFQLLAIVRLGFASAAQVSAATRAGPLAYLLGACFVLIVAIAAHVQQARPGRAIATFLGGLALAYLALRTRVNSLGLVFYGEYMLHHFIALAAACACVIASLGWARDPELGRLRTAPLAVASLACLALLTLHVLEATGAALPEAIAGPLRATSTALGLCAWLVPLALFWRQLHPTRLRALAALIGAVVLVRFGLGGPSALLGAPLPIEGALPLSIAITIGGLGIAALAWVSSAGWTRRVAYVIAGAPVAILLELYYKRFGQIDEHLDIVARSLLGFEVPYPGALASWALGGVFLALFLTLLTIVKALLSARQRDRGVALALLMITGLGLGNPQLVLMHALAMTLLLDTLRQGPEDARRKGPPAPLEATLAQLSAELGLPEPVNLEQPDMTILAVRGELHDANVDLRARSPDGARWSIRLEVGVVGRGAAPLELRPDPNAIPGQHHPLVTTAHRIRGDARRLEAVDEDVLEALAHFPDHHARFWDAGARVDLGDDLSQLTPEALGDLTRALAKLC
;
A
#
# COMPACT_ATOMS: atom_id res chain seq x y z
N MET A 1 -4.46 -8.25 -15.72
CA MET A 1 -4.62 -7.57 -14.42
C MET A 1 -5.44 -8.47 -13.50
N ASN A 2 -4.88 -8.94 -12.38
CA ASN A 2 -5.69 -9.58 -11.35
C ASN A 2 -6.59 -8.52 -10.71
N ALA A 3 -7.86 -8.47 -11.13
CA ALA A 3 -8.86 -7.51 -10.64
C ALA A 3 -8.99 -7.47 -9.11
N ARG A 4 -8.57 -8.55 -8.42
CA ARG A 4 -8.65 -8.74 -6.95
C ARG A 4 -7.85 -7.72 -6.13
N GLY A 5 -6.60 -7.40 -6.52
CA GLY A 5 -5.76 -6.48 -5.73
C GLY A 5 -6.20 -5.02 -5.81
N SER A 6 -6.74 -4.61 -6.97
CA SER A 6 -7.12 -3.21 -7.22
C SER A 6 -8.34 -2.74 -6.43
N SER A 7 -9.29 -3.62 -6.10
CA SER A 7 -10.56 -3.21 -5.46
C SER A 7 -10.41 -2.94 -3.96
N ILE A 8 -9.60 -3.73 -3.25
CA ILE A 8 -9.42 -3.59 -1.78
C ILE A 8 -8.57 -2.36 -1.48
N ALA A 9 -7.43 -2.20 -2.17
CA ALA A 9 -6.55 -1.04 -1.99
C ALA A 9 -7.26 0.28 -2.32
N THR A 10 -8.14 0.28 -3.33
CA THR A 10 -8.97 1.45 -3.67
C THR A 10 -9.94 1.79 -2.53
N LEU A 11 -10.68 0.80 -2.02
CA LEU A 11 -11.62 1.05 -0.92
C LEU A 11 -10.89 1.46 0.37
N ALA A 12 -9.77 0.84 0.67
CA ALA A 12 -8.91 1.22 1.79
C ALA A 12 -8.34 2.64 1.63
N GLY A 13 -7.95 3.03 0.41
CA GLY A 13 -7.54 4.41 0.12
C GLY A 13 -8.66 5.42 0.35
N VAL A 14 -9.91 5.07 0.00
CA VAL A 14 -11.09 5.87 0.30
C VAL A 14 -11.29 5.98 1.83
N VAL A 15 -11.11 4.89 2.57
CA VAL A 15 -11.17 4.90 4.04
C VAL A 15 -10.07 5.78 4.66
N VAL A 16 -8.82 5.72 4.15
CA VAL A 16 -7.73 6.61 4.58
C VAL A 16 -8.10 8.06 4.35
N PHE A 17 -8.56 8.40 3.15
CA PHE A 17 -8.94 9.77 2.81
C PHE A 17 -10.08 10.25 3.72
N ALA A 18 -11.14 9.47 3.84
CA ALA A 18 -12.26 9.77 4.74
C ALA A 18 -11.79 9.95 6.19
N GLY A 19 -10.91 9.10 6.70
CA GLY A 19 -10.35 9.18 8.04
C GLY A 19 -9.50 10.44 8.26
N ILE A 20 -8.72 10.88 7.28
CA ILE A 20 -8.00 12.16 7.35
C ILE A 20 -8.97 13.33 7.45
N PHE A 21 -10.02 13.35 6.62
CA PHE A 21 -11.04 14.40 6.69
C PHE A 21 -11.82 14.37 8.00
N GLN A 22 -12.10 13.19 8.54
CA GLN A 22 -12.73 13.04 9.86
C GLN A 22 -11.81 13.60 10.96
N LEU A 23 -10.51 13.27 10.96
CA LEU A 23 -9.55 13.84 11.91
C LEU A 23 -9.48 15.37 11.82
N LEU A 24 -9.42 15.93 10.61
CA LEU A 24 -9.46 17.38 10.41
C LEU A 24 -10.76 17.99 10.92
N ALA A 25 -11.88 17.28 10.73
CA ALA A 25 -13.18 17.72 11.21
C ALA A 25 -13.24 17.73 12.75
N ILE A 26 -12.77 16.66 13.41
CA ILE A 26 -12.69 16.57 14.87
C ILE A 26 -11.81 17.70 15.43
N VAL A 27 -10.63 17.92 14.84
CA VAL A 27 -9.74 19.02 15.25
C VAL A 27 -10.44 20.38 15.09
N ARG A 28 -11.14 20.60 13.97
CA ARG A 28 -11.86 21.86 13.73
C ARG A 28 -13.02 22.06 14.71
N LEU A 29 -13.75 21.00 15.05
CA LEU A 29 -14.82 21.05 16.06
C LEU A 29 -14.25 21.32 17.45
N GLY A 30 -13.09 20.76 17.78
CA GLY A 30 -12.40 21.01 19.04
C GLY A 30 -11.99 22.47 19.25
N PHE A 31 -11.82 23.24 18.17
CA PHE A 31 -11.56 24.69 18.23
C PHE A 31 -12.83 25.57 18.13
N ALA A 32 -14.02 24.98 17.99
CA ALA A 32 -15.26 25.72 17.86
C ALA A 32 -15.84 26.07 19.23
N SER A 33 -16.42 27.26 19.38
CA SER A 33 -17.11 27.62 20.63
C SER A 33 -18.48 26.93 20.73
N ALA A 34 -18.99 26.74 21.95
CA ALA A 34 -20.31 26.14 22.18
C ALA A 34 -21.44 26.88 21.42
N ALA A 35 -21.35 28.21 21.31
CA ALA A 35 -22.29 29.01 20.53
C ALA A 35 -22.24 28.70 19.03
N GLN A 36 -21.04 28.47 18.49
CA GLN A 36 -20.85 28.10 17.10
C GLN A 36 -21.40 26.69 16.81
N VAL A 37 -21.15 25.72 17.70
CA VAL A 37 -21.70 24.36 17.58
C VAL A 37 -23.23 24.38 17.67
N SER A 38 -23.80 25.14 18.61
CA SER A 38 -25.25 25.31 18.73
C SER A 38 -25.88 25.99 17.50
N ALA A 39 -25.17 26.92 16.84
CA ALA A 39 -25.61 27.49 15.57
C ALA A 39 -25.58 26.47 14.42
N ALA A 40 -24.58 25.59 14.39
CA ALA A 40 -24.47 24.53 13.39
C ALA A 40 -25.57 23.48 13.52
N THR A 41 -25.90 23.03 14.75
CA THR A 41 -26.96 22.03 14.99
C THR A 41 -28.35 22.56 14.67
N ARG A 42 -28.60 23.86 14.86
CA ARG A 42 -29.87 24.51 14.50
C ARG A 42 -30.13 24.57 13.00
N ALA A 43 -29.09 24.51 12.16
CA ALA A 43 -29.26 24.48 10.70
C ALA A 43 -29.89 23.17 10.20
N GLY A 44 -29.85 22.10 11.01
CA GLY A 44 -30.39 20.79 10.68
C GLY A 44 -29.55 20.02 9.66
N PRO A 45 -29.71 18.68 9.59
CA PRO A 45 -28.84 17.82 8.77
C PRO A 45 -29.24 17.78 7.28
N LEU A 46 -30.47 18.16 6.93
CA LEU A 46 -31.06 17.86 5.62
C LEU A 46 -30.25 18.41 4.43
N ALA A 47 -29.83 19.68 4.49
CA ALA A 47 -29.07 20.30 3.41
C ALA A 47 -27.71 19.62 3.19
N TYR A 48 -27.09 19.16 4.27
CA TYR A 48 -25.80 18.45 4.24
C TYR A 48 -25.96 17.03 3.66
N LEU A 49 -27.01 16.32 4.04
CA LEU A 49 -27.34 15.00 3.50
C LEU A 49 -27.67 15.06 2.00
N LEU A 50 -28.49 16.03 1.58
CA LEU A 50 -28.80 16.23 0.16
C LEU A 50 -27.54 16.57 -0.64
N GLY A 51 -26.65 17.39 -0.08
CA GLY A 51 -25.35 17.68 -0.68
C GLY A 51 -24.48 16.43 -0.83
N ALA A 52 -24.37 15.61 0.22
CA ALA A 52 -23.62 14.36 0.19
C ALA A 52 -24.18 13.38 -0.86
N CYS A 53 -25.51 13.20 -0.90
CA CYS A 53 -26.18 12.36 -1.91
C CYS A 53 -25.91 12.88 -3.33
N PHE A 54 -25.98 14.19 -3.54
CA PHE A 54 -25.70 14.78 -4.84
C PHE A 54 -24.24 14.58 -5.27
N VAL A 55 -23.29 14.80 -4.36
CA VAL A 55 -21.85 14.53 -4.63
C VAL A 55 -21.62 13.07 -4.95
N LEU A 56 -22.30 12.14 -4.26
CA LEU A 56 -22.23 10.71 -4.56
C LEU A 56 -22.76 10.40 -5.97
N ILE A 57 -23.91 10.97 -6.36
CA ILE A 57 -24.47 10.80 -7.72
C ILE A 57 -23.49 11.32 -8.77
N VAL A 58 -22.90 12.49 -8.55
CA VAL A 58 -21.89 13.09 -9.44
C VAL A 58 -20.65 12.20 -9.54
N ALA A 59 -20.18 11.64 -8.42
CA ALA A 59 -19.04 10.73 -8.40
C ALA A 59 -19.33 9.44 -9.19
N ILE A 60 -20.53 8.87 -9.04
CA ILE A 60 -20.98 7.69 -9.81
C ILE A 60 -21.06 8.04 -11.30
N ALA A 61 -21.64 9.19 -11.66
CA ALA A 61 -21.72 9.64 -13.05
C ALA A 61 -20.33 9.84 -13.68
N ALA A 62 -19.39 10.43 -12.93
CA ALA A 62 -18.00 10.57 -13.36
C ALA A 62 -17.31 9.21 -13.54
N HIS A 63 -17.54 8.27 -12.61
CA HIS A 63 -16.99 6.91 -12.69
C HIS A 63 -17.51 6.14 -13.92
N VAL A 64 -18.81 6.20 -14.22
CA VAL A 64 -19.39 5.59 -15.43
C VAL A 64 -18.74 6.17 -16.70
N GLN A 65 -18.32 7.43 -16.66
CA GLN A 65 -17.65 8.10 -17.77
C GLN A 65 -16.12 7.94 -17.77
N GLN A 66 -15.54 7.09 -16.92
CA GLN A 66 -14.08 6.97 -16.75
C GLN A 66 -13.31 6.64 -18.04
N ALA A 67 -13.95 6.00 -19.02
CA ALA A 67 -13.38 5.75 -20.35
C ALA A 67 -13.10 7.04 -21.16
N ARG A 68 -13.66 8.18 -20.73
CA ARG A 68 -13.47 9.50 -21.33
C ARG A 68 -13.04 10.49 -20.24
N PRO A 69 -11.75 10.54 -19.86
CA PRO A 69 -11.28 11.22 -18.64
C PRO A 69 -11.65 12.71 -18.61
N GLY A 70 -11.58 13.41 -19.74
CA GLY A 70 -12.00 14.82 -19.82
C GLY A 70 -13.47 15.05 -19.46
N ARG A 71 -14.37 14.15 -19.88
CA ARG A 71 -15.80 14.22 -19.53
C ARG A 71 -16.06 13.81 -18.09
N ALA A 72 -15.36 12.81 -17.58
CA ALA A 72 -15.45 12.41 -16.17
C ALA A 72 -15.01 13.56 -15.23
N ILE A 73 -13.88 14.21 -15.52
CA ILE A 73 -13.39 15.37 -14.76
C ILE A 73 -14.37 16.53 -14.86
N ALA A 74 -14.83 16.88 -16.06
CA ALA A 74 -15.80 17.96 -16.26
C ALA A 74 -17.12 17.69 -15.50
N THR A 75 -17.63 16.46 -15.54
CA THR A 75 -18.83 16.04 -14.79
C THR A 75 -18.60 16.17 -13.30
N PHE A 76 -17.46 15.71 -12.79
CA PHE A 76 -17.15 15.77 -11.36
C PHE A 76 -17.00 17.21 -10.85
N LEU A 77 -16.15 18.01 -11.51
CA LEU A 77 -15.92 19.41 -11.12
C LEU A 77 -17.16 20.28 -11.33
N GLY A 78 -17.86 20.11 -12.45
CA GLY A 78 -19.11 20.81 -12.73
C GLY A 78 -20.21 20.47 -11.72
N GLY A 79 -20.33 19.18 -11.36
CA GLY A 79 -21.23 18.74 -10.31
C GLY A 79 -20.86 19.32 -8.94
N LEU A 80 -19.58 19.31 -8.54
CA LEU A 80 -19.15 19.95 -7.29
C LEU A 80 -19.45 21.45 -7.26
N ALA A 81 -19.22 22.15 -8.37
CA ALA A 81 -19.54 23.58 -8.48
C ALA A 81 -21.06 23.82 -8.36
N LEU A 82 -21.88 22.98 -8.99
CA LEU A 82 -23.34 23.06 -8.88
C LEU A 82 -23.83 22.78 -7.46
N ALA A 83 -23.27 21.77 -6.79
CA ALA A 83 -23.56 21.45 -5.40
C ALA A 83 -23.23 22.64 -4.48
N TYR A 84 -22.04 23.23 -4.66
CA TYR A 84 -21.63 24.40 -3.91
C TYR A 84 -22.57 25.58 -4.14
N LEU A 85 -22.88 25.91 -5.40
CA LEU A 85 -23.78 27.03 -5.74
C LEU A 85 -25.19 26.83 -5.17
N ALA A 86 -25.73 25.61 -5.22
CA ALA A 86 -27.04 25.28 -4.69
C ALA A 86 -27.11 25.32 -3.15
N LEU A 87 -26.00 25.01 -2.47
CA LEU A 87 -25.96 24.86 -1.02
C LEU A 87 -25.31 26.03 -0.28
N ARG A 88 -24.62 26.95 -0.97
CA ARG A 88 -23.84 28.03 -0.33
C ARG A 88 -24.61 28.93 0.64
N THR A 89 -25.93 29.06 0.46
CA THR A 89 -26.79 29.88 1.34
C THR A 89 -27.46 29.07 2.44
N ARG A 90 -27.40 27.74 2.37
CA ARG A 90 -28.07 26.80 3.28
C ARG A 90 -27.11 26.00 4.15
N VAL A 91 -25.82 25.99 3.77
CA VAL A 91 -24.75 25.25 4.43
C VAL A 91 -23.73 26.26 4.97
N ASN A 92 -23.35 26.10 6.24
CA ASN A 92 -22.22 26.82 6.81
C ASN A 92 -21.03 25.88 7.01
N SER A 93 -19.82 26.44 7.04
CA SER A 93 -18.59 25.65 7.11
C SER A 93 -18.50 24.76 8.34
N LEU A 94 -19.02 25.22 9.49
CA LEU A 94 -18.98 24.44 10.73
C LEU A 94 -20.02 23.31 10.75
N GLY A 95 -21.20 23.52 10.18
CA GLY A 95 -22.20 22.47 9.99
C GLY A 95 -21.71 21.42 9.00
N LEU A 96 -20.94 21.82 7.97
CA LEU A 96 -20.32 20.88 7.04
C LEU A 96 -19.32 19.99 7.78
N VAL A 97 -18.55 20.58 8.69
CA VAL A 97 -17.62 19.85 9.55
C VAL A 97 -18.37 18.93 10.53
N PHE A 98 -19.41 19.45 11.21
CA PHE A 98 -20.18 18.71 12.21
C PHE A 98 -20.92 17.51 11.60
N TYR A 99 -21.74 17.74 10.58
CA TYR A 99 -22.47 16.66 9.92
C TYR A 99 -21.56 15.82 9.01
N GLY A 100 -20.49 16.40 8.47
CA GLY A 100 -19.48 15.69 7.70
C GLY A 100 -18.70 14.68 8.55
N GLU A 101 -18.28 15.06 9.76
CA GLU A 101 -17.67 14.14 10.73
C GLU A 101 -18.60 12.95 11.00
N TYR A 102 -19.86 13.22 11.34
CA TYR A 102 -20.86 12.18 11.59
C TYR A 102 -21.09 11.27 10.38
N MET A 103 -21.24 11.83 9.17
CA MET A 103 -21.41 11.03 7.95
C MET A 103 -20.16 10.18 7.65
N LEU A 104 -18.96 10.77 7.78
CA LEU A 104 -17.70 10.07 7.55
C LEU A 104 -17.50 8.95 8.56
N HIS A 105 -17.82 9.17 9.83
CA HIS A 105 -17.78 8.17 10.91
C HIS A 105 -18.50 6.88 10.52
N HIS A 106 -19.77 6.98 10.08
CA HIS A 106 -20.56 5.82 9.66
C HIS A 106 -20.10 5.24 8.32
N PHE A 107 -19.77 6.10 7.35
CA PHE A 107 -19.27 5.66 6.04
C PHE A 107 -17.98 4.85 6.18
N ILE A 108 -17.04 5.30 7.00
CA ILE A 108 -15.78 4.62 7.26
C ILE A 108 -16.02 3.26 7.92
N ALA A 109 -16.89 3.17 8.92
CA ALA A 109 -17.20 1.89 9.56
C ALA A 109 -17.72 0.88 8.53
N LEU A 110 -18.67 1.28 7.69
CA LEU A 110 -19.24 0.42 6.65
C LEU A 110 -18.20 0.05 5.59
N ALA A 111 -17.47 1.02 5.06
CA ALA A 111 -16.45 0.79 4.04
C ALA A 111 -15.33 -0.12 4.57
N ALA A 112 -14.87 0.09 5.80
CA ALA A 112 -13.86 -0.76 6.41
C ALA A 112 -14.33 -2.21 6.56
N ALA A 113 -15.55 -2.41 7.05
CA ALA A 113 -16.17 -3.74 7.15
C ALA A 113 -16.30 -4.42 5.76
N CYS A 114 -16.78 -3.69 4.75
CA CYS A 114 -16.89 -4.20 3.39
C CYS A 114 -15.52 -4.62 2.82
N ALA A 115 -14.48 -3.79 2.98
CA ALA A 115 -13.14 -4.14 2.50
C ALA A 115 -12.56 -5.36 3.21
N CYS A 116 -12.74 -5.50 4.52
CA CYS A 116 -12.33 -6.69 5.27
C CYS A 116 -12.96 -7.97 4.69
N VAL A 117 -14.26 -7.95 4.41
CA VAL A 117 -14.98 -9.10 3.85
C VAL A 117 -14.55 -9.38 2.40
N ILE A 118 -14.41 -8.34 1.57
CA ILE A 118 -13.97 -8.49 0.17
C ILE A 118 -12.56 -9.08 0.10
N ALA A 119 -11.65 -8.63 0.96
CA ALA A 119 -10.29 -9.17 1.04
C ALA A 119 -10.29 -10.65 1.41
N SER A 120 -10.99 -11.01 2.49
CA SER A 120 -11.09 -12.40 2.93
C SER A 120 -11.82 -13.31 1.93
N LEU A 121 -12.78 -12.77 1.17
CA LEU A 121 -13.42 -13.49 0.07
C LEU A 121 -12.44 -13.77 -1.07
N GLY A 122 -11.54 -12.82 -1.35
CA GLY A 122 -10.43 -12.99 -2.29
C GLY A 122 -9.53 -14.17 -1.93
N TRP A 123 -9.20 -14.30 -0.64
CA TRP A 123 -8.42 -15.43 -0.11
C TRP A 123 -9.22 -16.75 -0.11
N ALA A 124 -10.50 -16.72 0.23
CA ALA A 124 -11.34 -17.92 0.18
C ALA A 124 -11.46 -18.53 -1.24
N ARG A 125 -11.28 -17.70 -2.28
CA ARG A 125 -11.24 -18.10 -3.69
C ARG A 125 -9.84 -18.47 -4.18
N ASP A 126 -8.86 -18.55 -3.30
CA ASP A 126 -7.49 -18.87 -3.64
C ASP A 126 -7.20 -20.37 -3.39
N PRO A 127 -6.93 -21.16 -4.44
CA PRO A 127 -6.71 -22.59 -4.29
C PRO A 127 -5.43 -22.94 -3.52
N GLU A 128 -4.41 -22.07 -3.51
CA GLU A 128 -3.10 -22.34 -2.88
C GLU A 128 -3.17 -22.40 -1.35
N LEU A 129 -4.21 -21.82 -0.75
CA LEU A 129 -4.43 -21.79 0.68
C LEU A 129 -5.05 -23.09 1.24
N GLY A 130 -5.34 -24.06 0.37
CA GLY A 130 -5.83 -25.38 0.75
C GLY A 130 -7.20 -25.38 1.43
N ARG A 131 -7.46 -26.38 2.28
CA ARG A 131 -8.78 -26.64 2.88
C ARG A 131 -9.24 -25.56 3.87
N LEU A 132 -8.31 -24.83 4.48
CA LEU A 132 -8.60 -23.80 5.49
C LEU A 132 -8.78 -22.39 4.88
N ARG A 133 -8.80 -22.26 3.55
CA ARG A 133 -8.90 -20.98 2.85
C ARG A 133 -10.16 -20.16 3.18
N THR A 134 -11.23 -20.80 3.66
CA THR A 134 -12.47 -20.11 4.07
C THR A 134 -12.45 -19.60 5.51
N ALA A 135 -11.50 -20.04 6.34
CA ALA A 135 -11.43 -19.63 7.74
C ALA A 135 -11.23 -18.11 7.93
N PRO A 136 -10.36 -17.42 7.19
CA PRO A 136 -10.26 -15.96 7.26
C PRO A 136 -11.57 -15.25 6.92
N LEU A 137 -12.34 -15.76 5.95
CA LEU A 137 -13.64 -15.19 5.58
C LEU A 137 -14.66 -15.35 6.70
N ALA A 138 -14.78 -16.53 7.30
CA ALA A 138 -15.69 -16.76 8.41
C ALA A 138 -15.38 -15.83 9.59
N VAL A 139 -14.12 -15.74 9.99
CA VAL A 139 -13.69 -14.91 11.13
C VAL A 139 -13.86 -13.42 10.85
N ALA A 140 -13.45 -12.94 9.66
CA ALA A 140 -13.62 -11.55 9.27
C ALA A 140 -15.11 -11.16 9.19
N SER A 141 -15.97 -12.04 8.67
CA SER A 141 -17.41 -11.76 8.54
C SER A 141 -18.08 -11.69 9.92
N LEU A 142 -17.75 -12.61 10.82
CA LEU A 142 -18.22 -12.58 12.21
C LEU A 142 -17.75 -11.33 12.94
N ALA A 143 -16.47 -10.98 12.82
CA ALA A 143 -15.91 -9.76 13.42
C ALA A 143 -16.61 -8.49 12.90
N CYS A 144 -16.75 -8.37 11.57
CA CYS A 144 -17.38 -7.21 10.94
C CYS A 144 -18.85 -7.10 11.32
N LEU A 145 -19.59 -8.21 11.32
CA LEU A 145 -21.00 -8.22 11.71
C LEU A 145 -21.18 -7.82 13.17
N ALA A 146 -20.36 -8.36 14.07
CA ALA A 146 -20.42 -8.03 15.49
C ALA A 146 -20.11 -6.54 15.75
N LEU A 147 -19.05 -6.02 15.14
CA LEU A 147 -18.66 -4.61 15.27
C LEU A 147 -19.67 -3.66 14.62
N LEU A 148 -20.23 -3.98 13.45
CA LEU A 148 -21.28 -3.17 12.82
C LEU A 148 -22.58 -3.19 13.64
N THR A 149 -22.94 -4.34 14.20
CA THR A 149 -24.11 -4.46 15.10
C THR A 149 -23.92 -3.56 16.31
N LEU A 150 -22.77 -3.63 16.95
CA LEU A 150 -22.41 -2.77 18.08
C LEU A 150 -22.43 -1.28 17.69
N HIS A 151 -21.86 -0.94 16.53
CA HIS A 151 -21.86 0.42 15.98
C HIS A 151 -23.27 0.99 15.80
N VAL A 152 -24.19 0.18 15.25
CA VAL A 152 -25.60 0.58 15.05
C VAL A 152 -26.33 0.72 16.39
N LEU A 153 -26.10 -0.20 17.33
CA LEU A 153 -26.71 -0.14 18.67
C LEU A 153 -26.27 1.12 19.42
N GLU A 154 -24.98 1.42 19.42
CA GLU A 154 -24.41 2.64 20.03
C GLU A 154 -24.93 3.90 19.33
N ALA A 155 -24.99 3.92 18.00
CA ALA A 155 -25.45 5.08 17.23
C ALA A 155 -26.94 5.39 17.38
N THR A 156 -27.76 4.34 17.58
CA THR A 156 -29.23 4.49 17.76
C THR A 156 -29.62 4.78 19.19
N GLY A 157 -28.67 4.72 20.14
CA GLY A 157 -28.96 4.85 21.56
C GLY A 157 -29.85 3.72 22.10
N ALA A 158 -29.90 2.58 21.41
CA ALA A 158 -30.68 1.42 21.83
C ALA A 158 -30.10 0.91 23.15
N ALA A 159 -30.84 1.13 24.25
CA ALA A 159 -30.39 0.77 25.59
C ALA A 159 -30.41 -0.77 25.76
N LEU A 160 -29.24 -1.38 25.58
CA LEU A 160 -28.98 -2.73 26.07
C LEU A 160 -28.61 -2.68 27.55
N PRO A 161 -29.07 -3.63 28.38
CA PRO A 161 -28.57 -3.77 29.74
C PRO A 161 -27.04 -3.90 29.73
N GLU A 162 -26.35 -3.22 30.66
CA GLU A 162 -24.87 -3.23 30.74
C GLU A 162 -24.31 -4.65 30.87
N ALA A 163 -25.05 -5.54 31.54
CA ALA A 163 -24.71 -6.97 31.66
C ALA A 163 -24.60 -7.70 30.31
N ILE A 164 -25.20 -7.17 29.24
CA ILE A 164 -25.14 -7.69 27.87
C ILE A 164 -24.22 -6.81 27.01
N ALA A 165 -24.34 -5.49 27.12
CA ALA A 165 -23.58 -4.54 26.32
C ALA A 165 -22.06 -4.63 26.56
N GLY A 166 -21.64 -4.77 27.83
CA GLY A 166 -20.22 -4.90 28.19
C GLY A 166 -19.55 -6.14 27.56
N PRO A 167 -20.07 -7.36 27.79
CA PRO A 167 -19.52 -8.57 27.15
C PRO A 167 -19.59 -8.55 25.63
N LEU A 168 -20.67 -8.03 25.04
CA LEU A 168 -20.81 -7.91 23.58
C LEU A 168 -19.74 -6.97 23.00
N ARG A 169 -19.53 -5.81 23.63
CA ARG A 169 -18.47 -4.86 23.27
C ARG A 169 -17.10 -5.52 23.35
N ALA A 170 -16.85 -6.23 24.45
CA ALA A 170 -15.58 -6.89 24.69
C ALA A 170 -15.24 -7.98 23.67
N THR A 171 -16.20 -8.86 23.43
CA THR A 171 -16.04 -9.98 22.48
C THR A 171 -15.92 -9.48 21.05
N SER A 172 -16.73 -8.50 20.65
CA SER A 172 -16.69 -7.92 19.29
C SER A 172 -15.35 -7.23 19.01
N THR A 173 -14.87 -6.41 19.96
CA THR A 173 -13.57 -5.73 19.83
C THR A 173 -12.42 -6.72 19.80
N ALA A 174 -12.38 -7.69 20.73
CA ALA A 174 -11.34 -8.71 20.76
C ALA A 174 -11.32 -9.54 19.46
N LEU A 175 -12.50 -9.91 18.95
CA LEU A 175 -12.62 -10.65 17.70
C LEU A 175 -12.09 -9.83 16.50
N GLY A 176 -12.39 -8.54 16.43
CA GLY A 176 -11.87 -7.62 15.41
C GLY A 176 -10.35 -7.47 15.46
N LEU A 177 -9.79 -7.24 16.65
CA LEU A 177 -8.35 -7.04 16.83
C LEU A 177 -7.52 -8.31 16.61
N CYS A 178 -8.12 -9.49 16.80
CA CYS A 178 -7.44 -10.77 16.62
C CYS A 178 -7.75 -11.44 15.27
N ALA A 179 -8.69 -10.91 14.47
CA ALA A 179 -9.13 -11.54 13.22
C ALA A 179 -7.98 -11.78 12.22
N TRP A 180 -6.95 -10.94 12.23
CA TRP A 180 -5.78 -11.03 11.35
C TRP A 180 -4.82 -12.19 11.72
N LEU A 181 -4.91 -12.75 12.93
CA LEU A 181 -4.05 -13.86 13.35
C LEU A 181 -4.33 -15.14 12.56
N VAL A 182 -5.59 -15.36 12.15
CA VAL A 182 -6.00 -16.51 11.34
C VAL A 182 -5.37 -16.50 9.95
N PRO A 183 -5.50 -15.43 9.13
CA PRO A 183 -4.79 -15.34 7.86
C PRO A 183 -3.27 -15.30 8.06
N LEU A 184 -2.73 -14.67 9.11
CA LEU A 184 -1.29 -14.74 9.39
C LEU A 184 -0.80 -16.18 9.57
N ALA A 185 -1.48 -16.98 10.39
CA ALA A 185 -1.14 -18.38 10.61
C ALA A 185 -1.22 -19.19 9.31
N LEU A 186 -2.23 -18.93 8.49
CA LEU A 186 -2.42 -19.57 7.19
C LEU A 186 -1.31 -19.20 6.19
N PHE A 187 -0.91 -17.93 6.16
CA PHE A 187 0.11 -17.41 5.25
C PHE A 187 1.54 -17.63 5.76
N TRP A 188 1.72 -18.08 7.00
CA TRP A 188 3.04 -18.14 7.65
C TRP A 188 4.11 -18.83 6.81
N ARG A 189 3.75 -19.93 6.14
CA ARG A 189 4.64 -20.67 5.24
C ARG A 189 4.96 -19.90 3.94
N GLN A 190 4.00 -19.15 3.42
CA GLN A 190 4.09 -18.36 2.19
C GLN A 190 4.83 -17.02 2.37
N LEU A 191 4.98 -16.54 3.60
CA LEU A 191 5.78 -15.35 3.93
C LEU A 191 7.29 -15.65 3.83
N HIS A 192 7.80 -15.78 2.60
CA HIS A 192 9.23 -15.84 2.27
C HIS A 192 9.62 -14.57 1.52
N PRO A 193 10.78 -13.93 1.81
CA PRO A 193 11.84 -14.31 2.75
C PRO A 193 11.54 -14.04 4.24
N THR A 194 12.38 -14.55 5.15
CA THR A 194 12.31 -14.45 6.64
C THR A 194 12.04 -13.03 7.16
N ARG A 195 12.43 -12.02 6.38
CA ARG A 195 12.18 -10.60 6.65
C ARG A 195 10.70 -10.25 6.74
N LEU A 196 9.84 -10.90 5.95
CA LEU A 196 8.38 -10.68 5.99
C LEU A 196 7.73 -11.28 7.24
N ARG A 197 8.26 -12.41 7.74
CA ARG A 197 7.86 -12.99 9.04
C ARG A 197 8.28 -12.09 10.19
N ALA A 198 9.50 -11.54 10.13
CA ALA A 198 9.98 -10.58 11.13
C ALA A 198 9.10 -9.32 11.15
N LEU A 199 8.66 -8.83 9.99
CA LEU A 199 7.75 -7.69 9.88
C LEU A 199 6.38 -7.99 10.53
N ALA A 200 5.77 -9.13 10.21
CA ALA A 200 4.51 -9.55 10.84
C ALA A 200 4.65 -9.70 12.37
N ALA A 201 5.77 -10.24 12.85
CA ALA A 201 6.05 -10.36 14.27
C ALA A 201 6.24 -8.99 14.95
N LEU A 202 6.91 -8.05 14.28
CA LEU A 202 7.13 -6.69 14.77
C LEU A 202 5.83 -5.90 14.92
N ILE A 203 4.90 -6.06 13.96
CA ILE A 203 3.58 -5.44 14.00
C ILE A 203 2.73 -6.07 15.12
N GLY A 204 2.76 -7.40 15.24
CA GLY A 204 2.13 -8.11 16.34
C GLY A 204 2.69 -7.73 17.71
N ALA A 205 3.98 -7.39 17.80
CA ALA A 205 4.63 -7.01 19.05
C ALA A 205 4.04 -5.72 19.65
N VAL A 206 3.61 -4.76 18.84
CA VAL A 206 2.96 -3.53 19.36
C VAL A 206 1.65 -3.85 20.06
N VAL A 207 0.83 -4.74 19.47
CA VAL A 207 -0.42 -5.21 20.07
C VAL A 207 -0.15 -6.03 21.34
N LEU A 208 0.87 -6.88 21.32
CA LEU A 208 1.28 -7.69 22.49
C LEU A 208 1.79 -6.83 23.64
N VAL A 209 2.61 -5.81 23.37
CA VAL A 209 3.08 -4.85 24.37
C VAL A 209 1.89 -4.10 24.98
N ARG A 210 0.95 -3.65 24.14
CA ARG A 210 -0.27 -2.98 24.62
C ARG A 210 -1.08 -3.90 25.54
N PHE A 211 -1.29 -5.16 25.15
CA PHE A 211 -1.97 -6.15 25.97
C PHE A 211 -1.21 -6.44 27.28
N GLY A 212 0.11 -6.57 27.22
CA GLY A 212 0.93 -6.82 28.42
C GLY A 212 0.87 -5.67 29.43
N LEU A 213 0.75 -4.42 28.97
CA LEU A 213 0.72 -3.24 29.82
C LEU A 213 -0.65 -2.94 30.42
N GLY A 214 -1.75 -3.20 29.69
CA GLY A 214 -3.10 -2.87 30.15
C GLY A 214 -4.05 -4.05 30.33
N GLY A 215 -3.57 -5.28 30.15
CA GLY A 215 -4.38 -6.49 30.31
C GLY A 215 -5.56 -6.57 29.34
N PRO A 216 -6.64 -7.29 29.70
CA PRO A 216 -7.83 -7.44 28.86
C PRO A 216 -8.50 -6.11 28.50
N SER A 217 -8.51 -5.12 29.40
CA SER A 217 -9.12 -3.81 29.15
C SER A 217 -8.40 -3.00 28.07
N ALA A 218 -7.09 -3.20 27.87
CA ALA A 218 -6.37 -2.59 26.75
C ALA A 218 -6.80 -3.14 25.37
N LEU A 219 -7.24 -4.40 25.30
CA LEU A 219 -7.87 -4.96 24.09
C LEU A 219 -9.28 -4.41 23.88
N LEU A 220 -9.89 -3.80 24.89
CA LEU A 220 -11.18 -3.10 24.79
C LEU A 220 -11.02 -1.66 24.31
N GLY A 221 -9.79 -1.23 24.00
CA GLY A 221 -9.51 0.13 23.55
C GLY A 221 -9.35 1.15 24.68
N ALA A 222 -9.35 0.72 25.94
CA ALA A 222 -9.07 1.61 27.06
C ALA A 222 -7.66 2.23 26.91
N PRO A 223 -7.49 3.54 27.16
CA PRO A 223 -6.17 4.15 27.16
C PRO A 223 -5.31 3.51 28.25
N LEU A 224 -4.02 3.32 27.96
CA LEU A 224 -3.08 2.90 28.97
C LEU A 224 -2.82 4.05 29.96
N PRO A 225 -2.59 3.76 31.25
CA PRO A 225 -2.09 4.76 32.19
C PRO A 225 -0.75 5.31 31.72
N ILE A 226 -0.37 6.48 32.23
CA ILE A 226 0.84 7.22 31.79
C ILE A 226 2.14 6.39 31.89
N GLU A 227 2.19 5.44 32.81
CA GLU A 227 3.30 4.48 33.00
C GLU A 227 3.52 3.59 31.77
N GLY A 228 2.43 3.29 31.03
CA GLY A 228 2.48 2.54 29.78
C GLY A 228 2.90 3.37 28.56
N ALA A 229 2.94 4.71 28.67
CA ALA A 229 3.20 5.62 27.55
C ALA A 229 4.59 5.41 26.93
N LEU A 230 5.63 5.37 27.77
CA LEU A 230 7.01 5.19 27.32
C LEU A 230 7.28 3.83 26.66
N PRO A 231 6.97 2.67 27.29
CA PRO A 231 7.22 1.36 26.67
C PRO A 231 6.40 1.16 25.38
N LEU A 232 5.16 1.66 25.35
CA LEU A 232 4.34 1.61 24.14
C LEU A 232 4.91 2.52 23.04
N SER A 233 5.35 3.74 23.36
CA SER A 233 6.00 4.63 22.40
C SER A 233 7.28 4.03 21.83
N ILE A 234 8.08 3.34 22.65
CA ILE A 234 9.26 2.59 22.19
C ILE A 234 8.85 1.47 21.24
N ALA A 235 7.83 0.68 21.58
CA ALA A 235 7.35 -0.40 20.71
C ALA A 235 6.83 0.12 19.37
N ILE A 236 6.05 1.21 19.35
CA ILE A 236 5.60 1.88 18.13
C ILE A 236 6.80 2.38 17.31
N THR A 237 7.78 2.99 17.98
CA THR A 237 8.99 3.53 17.33
C THR A 237 9.80 2.42 16.67
N ILE A 238 10.06 1.33 17.40
CA ILE A 238 10.78 0.15 16.88
C ILE A 238 9.97 -0.49 15.75
N GLY A 239 8.66 -0.61 15.91
CA GLY A 239 7.71 -1.04 14.88
C GLY A 239 7.83 -0.24 13.60
N GLY A 240 7.68 1.08 13.72
CA GLY A 240 7.77 2.04 12.61
C GLY A 240 9.14 2.05 11.95
N LEU A 241 10.23 1.99 12.72
CA LEU A 241 11.60 1.91 12.21
C LEU A 241 11.87 0.58 11.49
N GLY A 242 11.39 -0.54 12.01
CA GLY A 242 11.53 -1.84 11.35
C GLY A 242 10.74 -1.91 10.04
N ILE A 243 9.52 -1.36 10.02
CA ILE A 243 8.74 -1.17 8.80
C ILE A 243 9.51 -0.29 7.81
N ALA A 244 10.06 0.85 8.26
CA ALA A 244 10.81 1.79 7.43
C ALA A 244 12.10 1.19 6.85
N ALA A 245 12.86 0.45 7.66
CA ALA A 245 14.10 -0.20 7.27
C ALA A 245 13.86 -1.32 6.25
N LEU A 246 12.78 -2.08 6.41
CA LEU A 246 12.40 -3.16 5.50
C LEU A 246 11.71 -2.65 4.24
N ALA A 247 11.04 -1.50 4.31
CA ALA A 247 10.35 -0.88 3.18
C ALA A 247 11.26 0.03 2.34
N TRP A 248 12.54 0.23 2.70
CA TRP A 248 13.44 1.27 2.17
C TRP A 248 13.15 1.65 0.71
N VAL A 249 12.33 2.69 0.54
CA VAL A 249 11.85 3.13 -0.77
C VAL A 249 12.93 4.02 -1.38
N SER A 250 13.57 3.54 -2.44
CA SER A 250 14.43 4.37 -3.29
C SER A 250 13.57 5.45 -3.96
N SER A 251 13.53 6.63 -3.33
CA SER A 251 12.81 7.80 -3.84
C SER A 251 13.76 8.70 -4.62
N ALA A 252 13.28 9.17 -5.79
CA ALA A 252 13.95 10.22 -6.56
C ALA A 252 14.14 11.50 -5.71
N GLY A 253 15.08 12.35 -6.12
CA GLY A 253 15.44 13.54 -5.34
C GLY A 253 14.25 14.46 -5.02
N TRP A 254 13.30 14.62 -5.94
CA TRP A 254 12.14 15.50 -5.75
C TRP A 254 11.06 14.88 -4.83
N THR A 255 10.69 13.60 -5.04
CA THR A 255 9.69 12.92 -4.19
C THR A 255 10.17 12.80 -2.75
N ARG A 256 11.49 12.68 -2.56
CA ARG A 256 12.11 12.72 -1.23
C ARG A 256 11.90 14.07 -0.55
N ARG A 257 12.09 15.20 -1.24
CA ARG A 257 11.85 16.54 -0.67
C ARG A 257 10.37 16.75 -0.31
N VAL A 258 9.46 16.37 -1.20
CA VAL A 258 8.02 16.46 -0.93
C VAL A 258 7.64 15.60 0.27
N ALA A 259 8.16 14.37 0.36
CA ALA A 259 7.89 13.51 1.50
C ALA A 259 8.40 14.11 2.82
N TYR A 260 9.56 14.77 2.83
CA TYR A 260 10.05 15.48 4.01
C TYR A 260 9.16 16.64 4.42
N VAL A 261 8.65 17.43 3.46
CA VAL A 261 7.75 18.56 3.76
C VAL A 261 6.41 18.06 4.30
N ILE A 262 5.79 17.08 3.63
CA ILE A 262 4.49 16.53 4.03
C ILE A 262 4.59 15.82 5.39
N ALA A 263 5.70 15.12 5.69
CA ALA A 263 5.88 14.47 6.98
C ALA A 263 6.31 15.45 8.09
N GLY A 264 7.12 16.46 7.77
CA GLY A 264 7.66 17.41 8.73
C GLY A 264 6.64 18.44 9.21
N ALA A 265 5.77 18.94 8.32
CA ALA A 265 4.81 19.98 8.68
C ALA A 265 3.82 19.56 9.79
N PRO A 266 3.17 18.38 9.75
CA PRO A 266 2.28 17.92 10.82
C PRO A 266 3.01 17.75 12.16
N VAL A 267 4.24 17.22 12.14
CA VAL A 267 5.06 17.03 13.34
C VAL A 267 5.42 18.37 13.98
N ALA A 268 5.82 19.35 13.18
CA ALA A 268 6.12 20.69 13.65
C ALA A 268 4.88 21.38 14.23
N ILE A 269 3.72 21.25 13.59
CA ILE A 269 2.44 21.78 14.08
C ILE A 269 2.08 21.12 15.42
N LEU A 270 2.16 19.80 15.53
CA LEU A 270 1.88 19.08 16.77
C LEU A 270 2.82 19.48 17.91
N LEU A 271 4.11 19.66 17.61
CA LEU A 271 5.10 20.13 18.57
C LEU A 271 4.77 21.55 19.06
N GLU A 272 4.39 22.45 18.16
CA GLU A 272 3.99 23.81 18.51
C GLU A 272 2.71 23.85 19.35
N LEU A 273 1.70 23.04 18.99
CA LEU A 273 0.47 22.90 19.76
C LEU A 273 0.75 22.34 21.17
N TYR A 274 1.62 21.33 21.27
CA TYR A 274 2.02 20.73 22.53
C TYR A 274 2.68 21.74 23.47
N TYR A 275 3.59 22.59 22.99
CA TYR A 275 4.26 23.56 23.86
C TYR A 275 3.44 24.82 24.14
N LYS A 276 2.72 25.35 23.15
CA LYS A 276 2.09 26.67 23.26
C LYS A 276 0.63 26.63 23.68
N ARG A 277 -0.05 25.49 23.55
CA ARG A 277 -1.51 25.41 23.71
C ARG A 277 -2.01 24.22 24.52
N PHE A 278 -1.14 23.48 25.22
CA PHE A 278 -1.52 22.26 25.96
C PHE A 278 -2.78 22.42 26.83
N GLY A 279 -2.84 23.45 27.68
CA GLY A 279 -4.00 23.71 28.56
C GLY A 279 -5.13 24.56 27.97
N GLN A 280 -5.07 24.93 26.69
CA GLN A 280 -6.15 25.67 26.02
C GLN A 280 -7.06 24.76 25.18
N ILE A 281 -6.67 23.50 24.98
CA ILE A 281 -7.33 22.57 24.05
C ILE A 281 -7.72 21.25 24.77
N ASP A 282 -7.82 21.31 26.10
CA ASP A 282 -7.74 20.16 27.01
C ASP A 282 -8.76 19.05 26.75
N GLU A 283 -10.01 19.33 26.40
CA GLU A 283 -10.99 18.23 26.31
C GLU A 283 -10.96 17.49 24.97
N HIS A 284 -10.84 18.21 23.84
CA HIS A 284 -11.02 17.60 22.52
C HIS A 284 -9.71 17.15 21.86
N LEU A 285 -8.59 17.86 22.08
CA LEU A 285 -7.30 17.44 21.55
C LEU A 285 -6.73 16.27 22.35
N ASP A 286 -7.02 16.21 23.64
CA ASP A 286 -6.64 15.09 24.50
C ASP A 286 -7.40 13.82 24.09
N ILE A 287 -8.69 13.91 23.73
CA ILE A 287 -9.43 12.77 23.15
C ILE A 287 -8.77 12.28 21.85
N VAL A 288 -8.42 13.19 20.95
CA VAL A 288 -7.75 12.83 19.67
C VAL A 288 -6.38 12.22 19.93
N ALA A 289 -5.60 12.79 20.85
CA ALA A 289 -4.27 12.31 21.15
C ALA A 289 -4.29 10.99 21.94
N ARG A 290 -5.23 10.78 22.87
CA ARG A 290 -5.51 9.48 23.51
C ARG A 290 -5.94 8.43 22.49
N SER A 291 -6.74 8.82 21.50
CA SER A 291 -7.15 7.93 20.41
C SER A 291 -5.96 7.55 19.52
N LEU A 292 -5.14 8.53 19.11
CA LEU A 292 -3.97 8.30 18.24
C LEU A 292 -2.84 7.54 18.95
N LEU A 293 -2.51 7.91 20.18
CA LEU A 293 -1.35 7.40 20.92
C LEU A 293 -1.70 6.21 21.82
N GLY A 294 -2.97 6.09 22.23
CA GLY A 294 -3.44 5.00 23.07
C GLY A 294 -3.03 5.10 24.54
N PHE A 295 -2.53 6.25 24.98
CA PHE A 295 -2.18 6.61 26.35
C PHE A 295 -2.49 8.10 26.60
N GLU A 296 -2.56 8.50 27.87
CA GLU A 296 -2.82 9.90 28.25
C GLU A 296 -1.64 10.81 27.91
N VAL A 297 -1.88 11.96 27.26
CA VAL A 297 -0.79 12.84 26.84
C VAL A 297 -0.16 13.48 28.09
N PRO A 298 1.16 13.32 28.30
CA PRO A 298 1.82 13.89 29.45
C PRO A 298 1.89 15.42 29.36
N TYR A 299 1.69 16.10 30.48
CA TYR A 299 1.87 17.55 30.60
C TYR A 299 3.26 18.00 30.11
N PRO A 300 3.39 19.17 29.46
CA PRO A 300 4.67 19.74 29.09
C PRO A 300 5.57 19.85 30.32
N GLY A 301 6.74 19.21 30.27
CA GLY A 301 7.69 19.13 31.39
C GLY A 301 7.58 17.88 32.26
N ALA A 302 6.53 17.06 32.11
CA ALA A 302 6.42 15.76 32.81
C ALA A 302 7.34 14.69 32.21
N LEU A 303 7.69 14.80 30.92
CA LEU A 303 8.69 13.96 30.27
C LEU A 303 10.03 14.70 30.14
N ALA A 304 11.13 13.97 30.27
CA ALA A 304 12.46 14.48 29.95
C ALA A 304 12.55 14.91 28.48
N SER A 305 13.21 16.04 28.20
CA SER A 305 13.25 16.66 26.85
C SER A 305 13.77 15.71 25.76
N TRP A 306 14.69 14.80 26.10
CA TRP A 306 15.20 13.81 25.15
C TRP A 306 14.15 12.76 24.76
N ALA A 307 13.29 12.36 25.70
CA ALA A 307 12.23 11.38 25.46
C ALA A 307 11.16 11.98 24.55
N LEU A 308 10.78 13.24 24.80
CA LEU A 308 9.87 13.98 23.93
C LEU A 308 10.45 14.15 22.51
N GLY A 309 11.72 14.54 22.40
CA GLY A 309 12.43 14.62 21.12
C GLY A 309 12.44 13.28 20.37
N GLY A 310 12.64 12.17 21.09
CA GLY A 310 12.55 10.81 20.55
C GLY A 310 11.17 10.47 19.99
N VAL A 311 10.09 10.82 20.69
CA VAL A 311 8.70 10.57 20.24
C VAL A 311 8.39 11.34 18.95
N PHE A 312 8.72 12.64 18.88
CA PHE A 312 8.47 13.43 17.67
C PHE A 312 9.36 13.00 16.50
N LEU A 313 10.60 12.56 16.76
CA LEU A 313 11.45 11.96 15.74
C LEU A 313 10.86 10.65 15.21
N ALA A 314 10.36 9.78 16.09
CA ALA A 314 9.69 8.54 15.71
C ALA A 314 8.44 8.79 14.86
N LEU A 315 7.61 9.76 15.26
CA LEU A 315 6.44 10.20 14.52
C LEU A 315 6.83 10.71 13.12
N PHE A 316 7.86 11.54 13.03
CA PHE A 316 8.39 12.03 11.77
C PHE A 316 8.86 10.90 10.85
N LEU A 317 9.66 9.96 11.37
CA LEU A 317 10.15 8.83 10.58
C LEU A 317 9.02 7.90 10.12
N THR A 318 7.98 7.74 10.95
CA THR A 318 6.78 6.97 10.62
C THR A 318 5.99 7.63 9.49
N LEU A 319 5.68 8.92 9.63
CA LEU A 319 5.00 9.70 8.58
C LEU A 319 5.81 9.75 7.29
N LEU A 320 7.14 9.93 7.39
CA LEU A 320 8.02 9.93 6.23
C LEU A 320 7.97 8.60 5.48
N THR A 321 7.90 7.49 6.21
CA THR A 321 7.78 6.14 5.64
C THR A 321 6.43 5.95 4.94
N ILE A 322 5.33 6.34 5.60
CA ILE A 322 3.98 6.29 5.04
C ILE A 322 3.90 7.11 3.75
N VAL A 323 4.35 8.37 3.77
CA VAL A 323 4.29 9.26 2.61
C VAL A 323 5.15 8.73 1.47
N LYS A 324 6.37 8.25 1.75
CA LYS A 324 7.22 7.63 0.71
C LYS A 324 6.56 6.39 0.10
N ALA A 325 5.91 5.56 0.92
CA ALA A 325 5.20 4.37 0.44
C ALA A 325 3.98 4.75 -0.41
N LEU A 326 3.18 5.74 0.01
CA LEU A 326 2.03 6.25 -0.74
C LEU A 326 2.42 6.87 -2.09
N LEU A 327 3.53 7.62 -2.13
CA LEU A 327 4.08 8.20 -3.35
C LEU A 327 4.73 7.17 -4.28
N SER A 328 5.07 5.97 -3.78
CA SER A 328 5.66 4.90 -4.58
C SER A 328 4.60 4.12 -5.33
N ALA A 329 4.75 3.97 -6.65
CA ALA A 329 3.89 3.08 -7.44
C ALA A 329 3.98 1.61 -6.99
N ARG A 330 5.10 1.19 -6.39
CA ARG A 330 5.37 -0.20 -5.98
C ARG A 330 4.86 -0.54 -4.58
N GLN A 331 4.73 0.45 -3.71
CA GLN A 331 4.41 0.24 -2.29
C GLN A 331 3.15 0.99 -1.84
N ARG A 332 2.37 1.53 -2.78
CA ARG A 332 1.19 2.32 -2.47
C ARG A 332 0.25 1.61 -1.51
N ASP A 333 -0.05 0.34 -1.75
CA ASP A 333 -0.98 -0.44 -0.93
C ASP A 333 -0.45 -0.66 0.50
N ARG A 334 0.86 -0.85 0.64
CA ARG A 334 1.53 -0.86 1.95
C ARG A 334 1.43 0.52 2.62
N GLY A 335 1.63 1.59 1.86
CA GLY A 335 1.45 2.96 2.34
C GLY A 335 0.03 3.23 2.84
N VAL A 336 -0.99 2.71 2.14
CA VAL A 336 -2.40 2.80 2.56
C VAL A 336 -2.63 2.02 3.86
N ALA A 337 -2.13 0.78 3.97
CA ALA A 337 -2.24 0.00 5.20
C ALA A 337 -1.58 0.70 6.41
N LEU A 338 -0.37 1.24 6.22
CA LEU A 338 0.35 1.98 7.26
C LEU A 338 -0.33 3.30 7.61
N ALA A 339 -0.91 3.99 6.63
CA ALA A 339 -1.71 5.19 6.87
C ALA A 339 -2.96 4.87 7.70
N LEU A 340 -3.65 3.75 7.42
CA LEU A 340 -4.78 3.30 8.24
C LEU A 340 -4.35 3.03 9.69
N LEU A 341 -3.27 2.27 9.91
CA LEU A 341 -2.75 2.01 11.26
C LEU A 341 -2.43 3.30 12.02
N MET A 342 -1.87 4.30 11.33
CA MET A 342 -1.57 5.60 11.89
C MET A 342 -2.84 6.39 12.26
N ILE A 343 -3.85 6.41 11.38
CA ILE A 343 -5.10 7.14 11.58
C ILE A 343 -5.93 6.52 12.70
N THR A 344 -5.99 5.18 12.76
CA THR A 344 -6.72 4.48 13.82
C THR A 344 -6.09 4.65 15.19
N GLY A 345 -4.77 4.89 15.21
CA GLY A 345 -4.00 4.92 16.44
C GLY A 345 -4.10 3.62 17.22
N LEU A 346 -4.02 3.76 18.53
CA LEU A 346 -4.07 2.65 19.48
C LEU A 346 -5.23 2.74 20.48
N GLY A 347 -5.88 3.91 20.61
CA GLY A 347 -7.11 4.09 21.37
C GLY A 347 -8.31 3.57 20.58
N LEU A 348 -8.39 2.24 20.47
CA LEU A 348 -9.39 1.46 19.73
C LEU A 348 -10.75 1.43 20.47
N GLY A 349 -11.17 2.58 21.01
CA GLY A 349 -12.32 2.70 21.92
C GLY A 349 -13.69 2.76 21.24
N ASN A 350 -13.74 2.75 19.91
CA ASN A 350 -14.97 2.77 19.13
C ASN A 350 -14.94 1.67 18.04
N PRO A 351 -16.07 0.98 17.76
CA PRO A 351 -16.15 -0.06 16.72
C PRO A 351 -15.60 0.35 15.35
N GLN A 352 -15.80 1.61 14.94
CA GLN A 352 -15.25 2.17 13.70
C GLN A 352 -13.72 2.03 13.64
N LEU A 353 -13.02 2.42 14.71
CA LEU A 353 -11.55 2.38 14.76
C LEU A 353 -11.04 0.94 14.74
N VAL A 354 -11.76 0.02 15.40
CA VAL A 354 -11.45 -1.42 15.38
C VAL A 354 -11.61 -1.98 13.96
N LEU A 355 -12.66 -1.61 13.24
CA LEU A 355 -12.88 -2.02 11.85
C LEU A 355 -11.79 -1.50 10.91
N MET A 356 -11.40 -0.24 11.06
CA MET A 356 -10.30 0.34 10.29
C MET A 356 -8.96 -0.36 10.61
N HIS A 357 -8.71 -0.71 11.87
CA HIS A 357 -7.50 -1.42 12.28
C HIS A 357 -7.47 -2.83 11.70
N ALA A 358 -8.59 -3.54 11.76
CA ALA A 358 -8.75 -4.85 11.12
C ALA A 358 -8.48 -4.76 9.62
N LEU A 359 -9.04 -3.75 8.93
CA LEU A 359 -8.77 -3.51 7.52
C LEU A 359 -7.28 -3.26 7.25
N ALA A 360 -6.64 -2.43 8.08
CA ALA A 360 -5.23 -2.12 7.94
C ALA A 360 -4.36 -3.39 8.04
N MET A 361 -4.63 -4.24 9.03
CA MET A 361 -3.93 -5.51 9.20
C MET A 361 -4.21 -6.49 8.04
N THR A 362 -5.46 -6.59 7.59
CA THR A 362 -5.85 -7.42 6.44
C THR A 362 -5.12 -6.99 5.16
N LEU A 363 -5.12 -5.69 4.86
CA LEU A 363 -4.42 -5.15 3.68
C LEU A 363 -2.91 -5.34 3.81
N LEU A 364 -2.35 -5.13 4.99
CA LEU A 364 -0.93 -5.35 5.23
C LEU A 364 -0.55 -6.81 4.97
N LEU A 365 -1.29 -7.78 5.52
CA LEU A 365 -1.07 -9.20 5.25
C LEU A 365 -1.20 -9.54 3.76
N ASP A 366 -2.18 -8.95 3.06
CA ASP A 366 -2.32 -9.14 1.61
C ASP A 366 -1.08 -8.65 0.85
N THR A 367 -0.55 -7.48 1.20
CA THR A 367 0.67 -6.91 0.59
C THR A 367 1.96 -7.64 0.98
N LEU A 368 1.97 -8.34 2.12
CA LEU A 368 3.09 -9.18 2.55
C LEU A 368 3.04 -10.53 1.84
N ARG A 369 1.84 -11.09 1.66
CA ARG A 369 1.61 -12.34 0.95
C ARG A 369 2.00 -12.25 -0.52
N GLN A 370 1.73 -11.12 -1.18
CA GLN A 370 2.08 -10.90 -2.59
C GLN A 370 3.59 -10.70 -2.82
N GLY A 371 4.40 -10.61 -1.75
CA GLY A 371 5.83 -10.34 -1.80
C GLY A 371 6.17 -8.96 -2.39
N PRO A 372 7.43 -8.51 -2.33
CA PRO A 372 7.89 -7.34 -3.08
C PRO A 372 8.04 -7.61 -4.59
N GLU A 373 8.04 -8.88 -5.02
CA GLU A 373 8.49 -9.31 -6.35
C GLU A 373 7.53 -10.27 -7.08
N ASP A 374 6.69 -11.05 -6.39
CA ASP A 374 5.97 -12.17 -7.02
C ASP A 374 4.68 -11.75 -7.77
N ALA A 375 4.07 -10.60 -7.45
CA ALA A 375 2.90 -10.11 -8.20
C ALA A 375 3.19 -9.67 -9.66
N ARG A 376 4.48 -9.54 -10.04
CA ARG A 376 4.90 -9.17 -11.39
C ARG A 376 5.53 -10.32 -12.18
N ARG A 377 5.96 -11.39 -11.50
CA ARG A 377 6.54 -12.56 -12.17
C ARG A 377 5.45 -13.33 -12.90
N LYS A 378 5.29 -13.05 -14.19
CA LYS A 378 4.51 -13.90 -15.07
C LYS A 378 5.50 -14.87 -15.70
N GLY A 379 5.27 -16.17 -15.49
CA GLY A 379 6.04 -17.21 -16.15
C GLY A 379 5.86 -17.17 -17.67
N PRO A 380 6.73 -17.87 -18.41
CA PRO A 380 6.60 -18.00 -19.86
C PRO A 380 5.27 -18.67 -20.23
N PRO A 381 4.64 -18.30 -21.36
CA PRO A 381 3.35 -18.83 -21.79
C PRO A 381 3.40 -20.32 -22.20
N ALA A 382 4.59 -20.82 -22.51
CA ALA A 382 4.87 -22.21 -22.83
C ALA A 382 6.07 -22.72 -22.01
N PRO A 383 6.28 -24.04 -21.90
CA PRO A 383 7.48 -24.61 -21.30
C PRO A 383 8.74 -23.98 -21.93
N LEU A 384 9.66 -23.56 -21.08
CA LEU A 384 10.82 -22.79 -21.53
C LEU A 384 11.74 -23.66 -22.40
N GLU A 385 11.86 -24.95 -22.08
CA GLU A 385 12.62 -25.91 -22.89
C GLU A 385 12.12 -25.94 -24.34
N ALA A 386 10.80 -26.00 -24.54
CA ALA A 386 10.21 -26.02 -25.88
C ALA A 386 10.41 -24.69 -26.62
N THR A 387 10.29 -23.58 -25.89
CA THR A 387 10.51 -22.23 -26.44
C THR A 387 11.95 -22.06 -26.91
N LEU A 388 12.93 -22.51 -26.12
CA LEU A 388 14.34 -22.43 -26.46
C LEU A 388 14.73 -23.42 -27.56
N ALA A 389 14.14 -24.61 -27.60
CA ALA A 389 14.41 -25.58 -28.67
C ALA A 389 13.91 -25.06 -30.03
N GLN A 390 12.72 -24.46 -30.07
CA GLN A 390 12.22 -23.82 -31.27
C GLN A 390 13.09 -22.64 -31.69
N LEU A 391 13.47 -21.76 -30.75
CA LEU A 391 14.37 -20.64 -31.02
C LEU A 391 15.72 -21.11 -31.60
N SER A 392 16.34 -22.15 -31.00
CA SER A 392 17.59 -22.72 -31.50
C SER A 392 17.46 -23.18 -32.95
N ALA A 393 16.37 -23.87 -33.28
CA ALA A 393 16.12 -24.34 -34.64
C ALA A 393 15.92 -23.18 -35.63
N GLU A 394 15.16 -22.14 -35.24
CA GLU A 394 14.91 -20.96 -36.07
C GLU A 394 16.17 -20.12 -36.33
N LEU A 395 17.05 -20.00 -35.33
CA LEU A 395 18.29 -19.24 -35.43
C LEU A 395 19.49 -20.06 -35.94
N GLY A 396 19.32 -21.36 -36.17
CA GLY A 396 20.42 -22.26 -36.55
C GLY A 396 21.46 -22.47 -35.44
N LEU A 397 21.07 -22.29 -34.18
CA LEU A 397 21.92 -22.49 -33.00
C LEU A 397 21.85 -23.96 -32.53
N PRO A 398 22.86 -24.44 -31.78
CA PRO A 398 22.82 -25.73 -31.11
C PRO A 398 21.59 -25.91 -30.21
N GLU A 399 21.19 -27.17 -30.03
CA GLU A 399 20.06 -27.51 -29.14
C GLU A 399 20.31 -27.02 -27.70
N PRO A 400 19.25 -26.63 -26.96
CA PRO A 400 19.36 -26.20 -25.59
C PRO A 400 19.92 -27.31 -24.69
N VAL A 401 20.92 -26.96 -23.89
CA VAL A 401 21.47 -27.85 -22.88
C VAL A 401 20.71 -27.65 -21.58
N ASN A 402 20.07 -28.71 -21.08
CA ASN A 402 19.45 -28.74 -19.77
C ASN A 402 20.42 -29.35 -18.74
N LEU A 403 20.74 -28.59 -17.70
CA LEU A 403 21.53 -29.02 -16.56
C LEU A 403 20.65 -28.98 -15.31
N GLU A 404 20.26 -30.16 -14.84
CA GLU A 404 19.59 -30.32 -13.55
C GLU A 404 20.62 -30.40 -12.43
N GLN A 405 20.58 -29.44 -11.51
CA GLN A 405 21.35 -29.44 -10.26
C GLN A 405 20.39 -29.63 -9.07
N PRO A 406 20.88 -30.11 -7.91
CA PRO A 406 20.02 -30.42 -6.75
C PRO A 406 19.10 -29.27 -6.32
N ASP A 407 19.52 -28.02 -6.51
CA ASP A 407 18.80 -26.81 -6.09
C ASP A 407 18.49 -25.84 -7.27
N MET A 408 18.75 -26.23 -8.51
CA MET A 408 18.60 -25.33 -9.67
C MET A 408 18.54 -26.07 -11.00
N THR A 409 17.58 -25.71 -11.85
CA THR A 409 17.55 -26.05 -13.27
C THR A 409 18.20 -24.92 -14.08
N ILE A 410 19.11 -25.27 -14.99
CA ILE A 410 19.75 -24.33 -15.90
C ILE A 410 19.52 -24.78 -17.33
N LEU A 411 18.90 -23.93 -18.14
CA LEU A 411 18.81 -24.10 -19.59
C LEU A 411 19.79 -23.13 -20.26
N ALA A 412 20.57 -23.61 -21.22
CA ALA A 412 21.51 -22.76 -21.95
C ALA A 412 21.47 -23.04 -23.45
N VAL A 413 21.43 -21.98 -24.24
CA VAL A 413 21.63 -22.01 -25.70
C VAL A 413 22.85 -21.17 -26.00
N ARG A 414 23.85 -21.76 -26.68
CA ARG A 414 25.10 -21.09 -27.06
C ARG A 414 25.46 -21.40 -28.48
N GLY A 415 25.89 -20.38 -29.21
CA GLY A 415 26.37 -20.54 -30.59
C GLY A 415 26.80 -19.20 -31.17
N GLU A 416 26.82 -19.13 -32.48
CA GLU A 416 27.23 -17.95 -33.24
C GLU A 416 26.12 -17.59 -34.22
N LEU A 417 25.75 -16.31 -34.27
CA LEU A 417 24.73 -15.76 -35.15
C LEU A 417 25.27 -14.49 -35.79
N HIS A 418 25.39 -14.47 -37.12
CA HIS A 418 25.97 -13.35 -37.88
C HIS A 418 27.36 -12.91 -37.34
N ASP A 419 28.27 -13.86 -37.12
CA ASP A 419 29.61 -13.65 -36.55
C ASP A 419 29.64 -13.08 -35.10
N ALA A 420 28.47 -12.98 -34.46
CA ALA A 420 28.34 -12.60 -33.06
C ALA A 420 28.11 -13.83 -32.17
N ASN A 421 28.88 -13.96 -31.10
CA ASN A 421 28.67 -14.99 -30.09
C ASN A 421 27.36 -14.75 -29.34
N VAL A 422 26.52 -15.78 -29.22
CA VAL A 422 25.27 -15.75 -28.45
C VAL A 422 25.37 -16.69 -27.25
N ASP A 423 25.06 -16.20 -26.07
CA ASP A 423 24.91 -17.00 -24.84
C ASP A 423 23.61 -16.61 -24.12
N LEU A 424 22.60 -17.45 -24.29
CA LEU A 424 21.32 -17.35 -23.62
C LEU A 424 21.28 -18.35 -22.48
N ARG A 425 21.05 -17.87 -21.24
CA ARG A 425 20.97 -18.70 -20.05
C ARG A 425 19.70 -18.41 -19.27
N ALA A 426 18.91 -19.44 -19.04
CA ALA A 426 17.78 -19.42 -18.14
C ALA A 426 18.09 -20.23 -16.88
N ARG A 427 17.73 -19.71 -15.71
CA ARG A 427 17.93 -20.37 -14.42
C ARG A 427 16.64 -20.40 -13.64
N SER A 428 16.33 -21.53 -13.02
CA SER A 428 15.16 -21.69 -12.17
C SER A 428 15.50 -22.50 -10.92
N PRO A 429 15.30 -21.96 -9.70
CA PRO A 429 15.53 -22.72 -8.47
C PRO A 429 14.40 -23.72 -8.15
N ASP A 430 13.20 -23.53 -8.71
CA ASP A 430 12.00 -24.30 -8.37
C ASP A 430 11.20 -24.79 -9.59
N GLY A 431 11.75 -24.64 -10.81
CA GLY A 431 11.09 -24.97 -12.07
C GLY A 431 9.97 -23.99 -12.49
N ALA A 432 9.51 -23.12 -11.58
CA ALA A 432 8.43 -22.19 -11.82
C ALA A 432 8.91 -20.75 -12.09
N ARG A 433 10.04 -20.34 -11.50
CA ARG A 433 10.57 -18.97 -11.60
C ARG A 433 11.85 -18.91 -12.41
N TRP A 434 11.77 -18.32 -13.60
CA TRP A 434 12.89 -18.23 -14.53
C TRP A 434 13.56 -16.85 -14.50
N SER A 435 14.88 -16.85 -14.40
CA SER A 435 15.74 -15.70 -14.70
C SER A 435 16.43 -15.95 -16.03
N ILE A 436 16.14 -15.14 -17.04
CA ILE A 436 16.70 -15.29 -18.39
C ILE A 436 17.66 -14.14 -18.67
N ARG A 437 18.88 -14.51 -19.07
CA ARG A 437 19.92 -13.59 -19.52
C ARG A 437 20.35 -13.94 -20.93
N LEU A 438 20.36 -12.94 -21.80
CA LEU A 438 20.89 -13.00 -23.14
C LEU A 438 22.17 -12.15 -23.22
N GLU A 439 23.26 -12.75 -23.68
CA GLU A 439 24.51 -12.06 -24.02
C GLU A 439 24.80 -12.25 -25.50
N VAL A 440 25.10 -11.16 -26.20
CA VAL A 440 25.43 -11.17 -27.64
C VAL A 440 26.72 -10.39 -27.85
N GLY A 441 27.66 -10.92 -28.64
CA GLY A 441 28.96 -10.33 -28.92
C GLY A 441 29.96 -10.44 -27.76
N VAL A 442 30.87 -9.48 -27.66
CA VAL A 442 31.93 -9.39 -26.65
C VAL A 442 31.52 -8.44 -25.52
N VAL A 443 31.03 -9.02 -24.43
CA VAL A 443 30.63 -8.26 -23.24
C VAL A 443 31.85 -7.85 -22.42
N GLY A 444 32.02 -6.54 -22.22
CA GLY A 444 33.15 -5.97 -21.47
C GLY A 444 33.12 -6.28 -19.97
N ARG A 445 34.30 -6.33 -19.33
CA ARG A 445 34.44 -6.50 -17.87
C ARG A 445 34.20 -5.20 -17.08
N GLY A 446 34.22 -4.05 -17.74
CA GLY A 446 34.02 -2.72 -17.16
C GLY A 446 32.54 -2.28 -17.13
N ALA A 447 32.29 -1.08 -16.58
CA ALA A 447 30.96 -0.46 -16.63
C ALA A 447 30.52 -0.27 -18.09
N ALA A 448 29.26 -0.58 -18.39
CA ALA A 448 28.71 -0.36 -19.72
C ALA A 448 28.57 1.15 -19.99
N PRO A 449 29.02 1.64 -21.16
CA PRO A 449 28.82 3.03 -21.56
C PRO A 449 27.36 3.48 -21.61
N LEU A 450 26.45 2.53 -21.87
CA LEU A 450 25.00 2.74 -21.90
C LEU A 450 24.30 1.60 -21.16
N GLU A 451 23.43 1.95 -20.21
CA GLU A 451 22.54 1.01 -19.52
C GLU A 451 21.09 1.53 -19.55
N LEU A 452 20.15 0.66 -19.90
CA LEU A 452 18.71 0.86 -19.78
C LEU A 452 18.20 0.05 -18.60
N ARG A 453 17.70 0.73 -17.57
CA ARG A 453 17.19 0.10 -16.34
C ARG A 453 15.70 0.40 -16.15
N PRO A 454 14.89 -0.55 -15.67
CA PRO A 454 13.48 -0.27 -15.40
C PRO A 454 13.34 0.88 -14.39
N ASP A 455 12.49 1.87 -14.67
CA ASP A 455 12.20 2.94 -13.73
C ASP A 455 11.27 2.39 -12.62
N PRO A 456 11.69 2.42 -11.35
CA PRO A 456 10.83 1.96 -10.27
C PRO A 456 9.53 2.75 -10.10
N ASN A 457 9.42 3.93 -10.72
CA ASN A 457 8.26 4.81 -10.65
C ASN A 457 7.39 4.80 -11.92
N ALA A 458 7.72 3.97 -12.92
CA ALA A 458 6.90 3.84 -14.12
C ALA A 458 5.48 3.36 -13.79
N ILE A 459 4.48 3.92 -14.47
CA ILE A 459 3.07 3.55 -14.30
C ILE A 459 2.83 2.23 -15.07
N PRO A 460 2.32 1.17 -14.41
CA PRO A 460 2.04 -0.10 -15.09
C PRO A 460 0.99 0.08 -16.21
N GLY A 461 1.25 -0.46 -17.40
CA GLY A 461 0.28 -0.53 -18.51
C GLY A 461 0.30 0.61 -19.53
N GLN A 462 1.23 1.58 -19.42
CA GLN A 462 1.53 2.48 -20.54
C GLN A 462 2.61 1.86 -21.43
N HIS A 463 2.19 1.26 -22.54
CA HIS A 463 3.07 0.77 -23.60
C HIS A 463 3.27 1.86 -24.65
N HIS A 464 4.37 2.62 -24.60
CA HIS A 464 4.92 3.42 -25.73
C HIS A 464 6.26 4.11 -25.39
N PRO A 465 7.01 4.57 -26.40
CA PRO A 465 8.36 4.12 -26.74
C PRO A 465 9.44 4.39 -25.67
N LEU A 466 10.45 3.52 -25.66
CA LEU A 466 11.14 2.92 -24.52
C LEU A 466 12.07 3.78 -23.63
N VAL A 467 12.05 5.10 -23.69
CA VAL A 467 13.18 5.86 -23.13
C VAL A 467 12.77 6.90 -22.08
N THR A 468 11.54 7.40 -22.11
CA THR A 468 11.14 8.51 -21.23
C THR A 468 10.15 8.14 -20.13
N THR A 469 9.49 6.98 -20.21
CA THR A 469 8.37 6.64 -19.31
C THR A 469 8.56 5.33 -18.52
N ALA A 470 9.22 4.33 -19.09
CA ALA A 470 9.36 3.00 -18.48
C ALA A 470 10.78 2.67 -17.97
N HIS A 471 11.83 3.20 -18.62
CA HIS A 471 13.22 2.91 -18.29
C HIS A 471 14.00 4.21 -18.04
N ARG A 472 15.04 4.13 -17.21
CA ARG A 472 16.04 5.19 -17.03
C ARG A 472 17.32 4.81 -17.75
N ILE A 473 17.88 5.79 -18.45
CA ILE A 473 19.21 5.71 -19.03
C ILE A 473 20.25 6.00 -17.95
N ARG A 474 21.30 5.20 -17.89
CA ARG A 474 22.52 5.48 -17.12
C ARG A 474 23.73 5.38 -18.06
N GLY A 475 24.59 6.40 -18.02
CA GLY A 475 25.73 6.50 -18.94
C GLY A 475 25.55 7.65 -19.94
N ASP A 476 26.13 7.52 -21.12
CA ASP A 476 26.03 8.53 -22.18
C ASP A 476 24.72 8.36 -22.96
N ALA A 477 23.76 9.24 -22.71
CA ALA A 477 22.45 9.21 -23.36
C ALA A 477 22.53 9.42 -24.88
N ARG A 478 23.59 10.07 -25.40
CA ARG A 478 23.76 10.24 -26.85
C ARG A 478 24.00 8.92 -27.57
N ARG A 479 24.57 7.94 -26.87
CA ARG A 479 24.79 6.60 -27.44
C ARG A 479 23.51 5.81 -27.65
N LEU A 480 22.41 6.21 -27.02
CA LEU A 480 21.12 5.61 -27.29
C LEU A 480 20.63 5.93 -28.72
N GLU A 481 20.99 7.08 -29.27
CA GLU A 481 20.70 7.43 -30.68
C GLU A 481 21.43 6.51 -31.67
N ALA A 482 22.48 5.83 -31.22
CA ALA A 482 23.23 4.85 -32.01
C ALA A 482 22.72 3.41 -31.82
N VAL A 483 21.75 3.18 -30.91
CA VAL A 483 21.07 1.87 -30.80
C VAL A 483 19.99 1.82 -31.85
N ASP A 484 20.02 0.77 -32.68
CA ASP A 484 19.05 0.58 -33.76
C ASP A 484 17.61 0.50 -33.24
N GLU A 485 16.67 1.02 -34.01
CA GLU A 485 15.25 1.07 -33.63
C GLU A 485 14.67 -0.34 -33.49
N ASP A 486 15.12 -1.28 -34.33
CA ASP A 486 14.81 -2.72 -34.27
C ASP A 486 15.10 -3.30 -32.86
N VAL A 487 16.21 -2.89 -32.23
CA VAL A 487 16.61 -3.37 -30.90
C VAL A 487 15.68 -2.83 -29.83
N LEU A 488 15.32 -1.54 -29.94
CA LEU A 488 14.39 -0.91 -29.01
C LEU A 488 13.00 -1.53 -29.14
N GLU A 489 12.51 -1.76 -30.35
CA GLU A 489 11.22 -2.41 -30.60
C GLU A 489 11.18 -3.84 -30.04
N ALA A 490 12.24 -4.63 -30.28
CA ALA A 490 12.34 -5.97 -29.73
C ALA A 490 12.36 -5.98 -28.19
N LEU A 491 13.08 -5.04 -27.56
CA LEU A 491 13.11 -4.87 -26.10
C LEU A 491 11.75 -4.46 -25.50
N ALA A 492 10.84 -3.88 -26.29
CA ALA A 492 9.52 -3.45 -25.81
C ALA A 492 8.62 -4.61 -25.35
N HIS A 493 8.87 -5.81 -25.87
CA HIS A 493 8.20 -7.04 -25.45
C HIS A 493 8.53 -7.44 -24.01
N PHE A 494 9.65 -6.94 -23.47
CA PHE A 494 10.16 -7.27 -22.14
C PHE A 494 10.19 -6.01 -21.26
N PRO A 495 9.07 -5.61 -20.63
CA PRO A 495 8.95 -4.29 -20.00
C PRO A 495 9.80 -4.09 -18.74
N ASP A 496 10.31 -5.17 -18.15
CA ASP A 496 11.17 -5.15 -16.96
C ASP A 496 12.65 -5.46 -17.28
N HIS A 497 13.05 -5.38 -18.56
CA HIS A 497 14.40 -5.72 -18.98
C HIS A 497 15.45 -4.76 -18.41
N HIS A 498 16.65 -5.28 -18.18
CA HIS A 498 17.85 -4.49 -17.92
C HIS A 498 18.87 -4.77 -19.01
N ALA A 499 19.01 -3.81 -19.92
CA ALA A 499 19.94 -3.90 -21.03
C ALA A 499 21.21 -3.08 -20.75
N ARG A 500 22.35 -3.64 -21.11
CA ARG A 500 23.68 -3.02 -21.00
C ARG A 500 24.40 -3.18 -22.32
N PHE A 501 24.91 -2.10 -22.85
CA PHE A 501 25.53 -2.04 -24.17
C PHE A 501 26.99 -1.62 -24.04
N TRP A 502 27.87 -2.36 -24.70
CA TRP A 502 29.27 -2.06 -24.96
C TRP A 502 29.48 -1.86 -26.46
N ASP A 503 30.66 -1.37 -26.85
CA ASP A 503 30.96 -1.10 -28.26
C ASP A 503 30.95 -2.35 -29.16
N ALA A 504 31.13 -3.55 -28.58
CA ALA A 504 31.21 -4.81 -29.32
C ALA A 504 30.29 -5.90 -28.76
N GLY A 505 29.28 -5.54 -27.96
CA GLY A 505 28.39 -6.53 -27.35
C GLY A 505 27.32 -5.95 -26.45
N ALA A 506 26.31 -6.77 -26.16
CA ALA A 506 25.18 -6.41 -25.31
C ALA A 506 24.86 -7.53 -24.32
N ARG A 507 24.37 -7.15 -23.14
CA ARG A 507 23.79 -8.06 -22.15
C ARG A 507 22.39 -7.56 -21.81
N VAL A 508 21.40 -8.43 -21.95
CA VAL A 508 20.02 -8.16 -21.58
C VAL A 508 19.58 -9.20 -20.55
N ASP A 509 19.26 -8.73 -19.34
CA ASP A 509 18.49 -9.50 -18.38
C ASP A 509 17.00 -9.23 -18.67
N LEU A 510 16.20 -10.22 -19.08
CA LEU A 510 14.82 -10.01 -19.59
C LEU A 510 13.82 -9.54 -18.52
N GLY A 511 14.21 -9.59 -17.24
CA GLY A 511 13.38 -9.16 -16.12
C GLY A 511 12.42 -10.24 -15.62
N ASP A 512 11.41 -9.81 -14.89
CA ASP A 512 10.49 -10.68 -14.15
C ASP A 512 9.19 -11.00 -14.94
N ASP A 513 8.74 -10.12 -15.85
CA ASP A 513 7.55 -10.38 -16.70
C ASP A 513 7.95 -11.11 -17.99
N LEU A 514 7.78 -12.44 -18.00
CA LEU A 514 8.05 -13.30 -19.15
C LEU A 514 6.78 -13.69 -19.92
N SER A 515 5.65 -12.98 -19.71
CA SER A 515 4.38 -13.36 -20.35
C SER A 515 4.37 -13.26 -21.87
N GLN A 516 5.24 -12.42 -22.44
CA GLN A 516 5.44 -12.24 -23.88
C GLN A 516 6.65 -13.05 -24.39
N LEU A 517 7.21 -13.95 -23.58
CA LEU A 517 8.35 -14.76 -24.01
C LEU A 517 7.90 -15.80 -25.02
N THR A 518 8.02 -15.46 -26.31
CA THR A 518 7.82 -16.35 -27.45
C THR A 518 9.15 -16.56 -28.19
N PRO A 519 9.27 -17.64 -28.99
CA PRO A 519 10.44 -17.85 -29.85
C PRO A 519 10.67 -16.66 -30.79
N GLU A 520 9.59 -16.11 -31.36
CA GLU A 520 9.62 -14.95 -32.25
C GLU A 520 10.18 -13.70 -31.56
N ALA A 521 9.62 -13.28 -30.42
CA ALA A 521 10.06 -12.08 -29.72
C ALA A 521 11.52 -12.18 -29.22
N LEU A 522 11.93 -13.36 -28.74
CA LEU A 522 13.30 -13.59 -28.32
C LEU A 522 14.27 -13.71 -29.52
N GLY A 523 13.80 -14.26 -30.64
CA GLY A 523 14.53 -14.35 -31.89
C GLY A 523 14.76 -13.00 -32.55
N ASP A 524 13.75 -12.14 -32.58
CA ASP A 524 13.86 -10.75 -33.05
C ASP A 524 14.87 -9.97 -32.20
N LEU A 525 14.78 -10.08 -30.87
CA LEU A 525 15.75 -9.46 -29.97
C LEU A 525 17.18 -9.97 -30.22
N THR A 526 17.36 -11.29 -30.36
CA THR A 526 18.68 -11.89 -30.57
C THR A 526 19.28 -11.47 -31.91
N ARG A 527 18.49 -11.48 -33.00
CA ARG A 527 18.91 -11.00 -34.32
C ARG A 527 19.25 -9.52 -34.31
N ALA A 528 18.40 -8.69 -33.69
CA ALA A 528 18.63 -7.25 -33.61
C ALA A 528 19.91 -6.92 -32.84
N LEU A 529 20.17 -7.62 -31.72
CA LEU A 529 21.42 -7.45 -30.96
C LEU A 529 22.65 -7.98 -31.70
N ALA A 530 22.52 -9.05 -32.49
CA ALA A 530 23.63 -9.59 -33.27
C ALA A 530 24.10 -8.61 -34.36
N LYS A 531 23.16 -7.87 -34.99
CA LYS A 531 23.49 -6.81 -35.96
C LYS A 531 24.28 -5.64 -35.38
N LEU A 532 24.23 -5.43 -34.06
CA LEU A 532 24.97 -4.36 -33.39
C LEU A 532 26.45 -4.71 -33.16
N CYS A 533 26.81 -5.99 -33.23
CA CYS A 533 28.15 -6.51 -32.99
C CYS A 533 28.89 -6.70 -34.31
#